data_AF-A0A1F9F2J7-F1
#
_entry.id   AF-A0A1F9F2J7-F1
#
_cell.length_a   1.000
_cell.length_b   1.000
_cell.length_c   1.000
_cell.angle_alpha   90.00
_cell.angle_beta   90.00
_cell.angle_gamma   90.00
#
_symmetry.space_group_name_H-M   'P 1'
#
loop_
_entity.id
_entity.type
_entity.pdbx_description
1 polymer ?
#
loop_
_entity_poly.entity_id
_entity_poly.type
_entity_poly.pdbx_seq_one_letter_code
_entity_poly.pdbx_strand_id
1 'polypeptide(L)' 'LTARQIEAARIAMTRFIKRTGRIWIRIFPDKPITKKPAETRMGKGKGAPEDWVAVIRPGRILY' A
#
# COMPACT_ATOMS: atom_id res chain seq x y z
N LEU A 1 -2.71 0.23 4.65
CA LEU A 1 -2.97 -0.39 3.32
C LEU A 1 -1.68 -0.27 2.51
N THR A 2 -1.15 -1.36 1.98
CA THR A 2 0.13 -1.34 1.24
C THR A 2 -0.06 -0.86 -0.19
N ALA A 3 1.01 -0.35 -0.82
CA ALA A 3 1.01 0.03 -2.23
C ALA A 3 0.52 -1.12 -3.14
N ARG A 4 0.97 -2.35 -2.86
CA ARG A 4 0.56 -3.57 -3.57
C ARG A 4 -0.95 -3.84 -3.45
N GLN A 5 -1.54 -3.62 -2.28
CA GLN A 5 -2.97 -3.79 -2.07
C GLN A 5 -3.80 -2.74 -2.83
N ILE A 6 -3.33 -1.48 -2.86
CA ILE A 6 -3.99 -0.40 -3.60
C ILE A 6 -4.06 -0.73 -5.09
N GLU A 7 -2.95 -1.24 -5.64
CA GLU A 7 -2.84 -1.61 -7.05
C GLU A 7 -3.65 -2.86 -7.40
N ALA A 8 -3.63 -3.88 -6.54
CA ALA A 8 -4.44 -5.08 -6.72
C ALA A 8 -5.94 -4.73 -6.80
N ALA A 9 -6.43 -3.85 -5.93
CA ALA A 9 -7.81 -3.37 -5.96
C ALA A 9 -8.11 -2.55 -7.23
N ARG A 10 -7.21 -1.65 -7.65
CA ARG A 10 -7.35 -0.90 -8.91
C ARG A 10 -7.50 -1.83 -10.12
N ILE A 11 -6.65 -2.86 -10.22
CA ILE A 11 -6.71 -3.85 -11.31
C ILE A 11 -8.04 -4.61 -11.27
N ALA A 12 -8.48 -5.06 -10.09
CA ALA A 12 -9.75 -5.77 -9.93
C ALA A 12 -10.95 -4.91 -10.37
N MET A 13 -11.04 -3.66 -9.91
CA MET A 13 -12.08 -2.72 -10.32
C MET A 13 -12.02 -2.43 -11.83
N THR A 14 -10.83 -2.22 -12.39
CA THR A 14 -10.63 -1.96 -13.82
C THR A 14 -11.10 -3.15 -14.68
N ARG A 15 -10.84 -4.39 -14.21
CA ARG A 15 -11.31 -5.61 -14.88
C ARG A 15 -12.83 -5.74 -14.83
N PHE A 16 -13.44 -5.43 -13.69
CA PHE A 16 -14.88 -5.51 -13.50
C PHE A 16 -15.64 -4.57 -14.43
N ILE A 17 -15.19 -3.32 -14.56
CA ILE A 17 -15.78 -2.33 -15.50
C ILE A 17 -15.37 -2.57 -16.96
N LYS A 18 -14.73 -3.70 -17.29
CA LYS A 18 -14.25 -4.02 -18.64
C LYS A 18 -13.38 -2.92 -19.25
N ARG A 19 -12.58 -2.24 -18.41
CA ARG A 19 -11.68 -1.13 -18.78
C ARG A 19 -12.42 0.10 -19.35
N THR A 20 -13.72 0.24 -19.08
CA THR A 20 -14.50 1.43 -19.46
C THR A 20 -14.74 2.30 -18.22
N GLY A 21 -14.71 3.63 -18.39
CA GLY A 21 -14.87 4.58 -17.29
C GLY A 21 -13.56 5.00 -16.61
N ARG A 22 -13.67 5.81 -15.56
CA ARG A 22 -12.54 6.36 -14.78
C ARG A 22 -12.64 5.95 -13.32
N ILE A 23 -11.56 5.40 -12.78
CA ILE A 23 -11.41 5.10 -11.35
C ILE A 23 -10.47 6.14 -10.76
N TRP A 24 -10.89 6.77 -9.67
CA TRP A 24 -10.05 7.68 -8.90
C TRP A 24 -9.45 6.93 -7.73
N ILE A 25 -8.20 7.21 -7.39
CA ILE A 25 -7.55 6.68 -6.19
C ILE A 25 -7.36 7.86 -5.27
N ARG A 26 -8.05 7.86 -4.13
CA ARG A 26 -8.10 9.00 -3.19
C ARG A 26 -7.06 8.92 -2.08
N ILE A 27 -6.19 7.92 -2.15
CA ILE A 27 -5.14 7.64 -1.17
C ILE A 27 -3.80 7.43 -1.88
N PHE A 28 -2.71 7.76 -1.18
CA PHE A 28 -1.35 7.61 -1.67
C PHE A 28 -0.49 6.94 -0.60
N PRO A 29 0.38 5.97 -0.95
CA PRO A 29 1.24 5.30 0.02
C PRO A 29 2.52 6.12 0.26
N ASP A 30 2.45 7.06 1.19
CA ASP A 30 3.53 8.00 1.55
C ASP A 30 4.41 7.53 2.70
N LYS A 31 3.94 6.57 3.52
CA LYS A 31 4.67 6.14 4.71
C LYS A 31 5.56 4.93 4.42
N PRO A 32 6.90 5.04 4.59
CA PRO A 32 7.79 3.88 4.48
C PRO A 32 7.73 3.01 5.74
N ILE A 33 7.67 1.69 5.54
CA ILE A 33 7.78 0.65 6.56
C ILE A 33 9.09 -0.09 6.34
N THR A 34 9.88 -0.18 7.41
CA THR A 34 11.17 -0.85 7.41
C THR A 34 11.05 -2.24 7.99
N LYS A 35 11.79 -3.20 7.44
CA LYS A 35 11.92 -4.54 8.03
C LYS A 35 13.39 -4.92 8.12
N LYS A 36 13.72 -5.73 9.12
CA LYS A 36 15.01 -6.40 9.22
C LYS A 36 14.90 -7.80 8.65
N PRO A 37 15.96 -8.32 8.00
CA PRO A 37 16.02 -9.73 7.64
C PRO A 37 15.79 -10.60 8.87
N ALA A 38 14.99 -11.66 8.70
CA ALA A 38 14.61 -12.56 9.79
C ALA A 38 15.79 -13.30 10.43
N GLU A 39 16.89 -13.40 9.70
CA GLU A 39 18.13 -14.09 10.11
C GLU A 39 19.01 -13.26 11.05
N THR A 40 18.65 -12.00 11.34
CA THR A 40 19.46 -11.09 12.15
C THR A 40 18.88 -10.88 13.55
N ARG A 41 19.75 -10.89 14.57
CA ARG A 41 19.37 -10.55 15.95
C ARG A 41 19.01 -9.06 16.07
N MET A 42 18.14 -8.74 17.04
CA MET A 42 17.77 -7.36 17.36
C MET A 42 18.96 -6.55 17.90
N GLY A 43 18.86 -5.21 17.88
CA GLY A 43 19.85 -4.30 18.51
C GLY A 43 20.78 -3.51 17.57
N LYS A 44 20.88 -3.85 16.28
CA LYS A 44 21.79 -3.19 15.31
C LYS A 44 21.19 -2.03 14.50
N GLY A 45 20.34 -1.19 15.08
CA GLY A 45 19.73 -0.04 14.39
C GLY A 45 18.40 -0.35 13.68
N LYS A 46 17.96 0.50 12.74
CA LYS A 46 16.68 0.35 11.99
C LYS A 46 16.92 -0.38 10.65
N GLY A 47 15.94 -1.18 10.19
CA GLY A 47 16.03 -1.87 8.89
C GLY A 47 15.87 -0.93 7.69
N ALA A 48 16.13 -1.45 6.49
CA ALA A 48 15.87 -0.72 5.25
C ALA A 48 14.35 -0.63 4.97
N PRO A 49 13.86 0.41 4.27
CA PRO A 49 12.48 0.47 3.80
C PRO A 49 12.16 -0.69 2.87
N GLU A 50 11.10 -1.46 3.16
CA GLU A 50 10.65 -2.60 2.34
C GLU A 50 9.31 -2.31 1.68
N ASP A 51 8.39 -1.65 2.39
CA ASP A 51 7.04 -1.39 1.90
C ASP A 51 6.64 0.07 2.09
N TRP A 52 5.75 0.54 1.21
CA TRP A 52 5.09 1.83 1.34
C TRP A 52 3.61 1.60 1.68
N VAL A 53 3.12 2.33 2.68
CA VAL A 53 1.75 2.18 3.19
C VAL A 53 1.03 3.51 3.25
N ALA A 54 -0.25 3.48 2.93
CA ALA A 54 -1.18 4.56 3.25
C ALA A 54 -1.79 4.31 4.64
N VAL A 55 -1.72 5.32 5.51
CA VAL A 55 -2.38 5.31 6.83
C VAL A 55 -3.83 5.73 6.64
N ILE A 56 -4.77 4.85 7.02
CA ILE A 56 -6.21 5.07 6.82
C ILE A 56 -6.89 5.12 8.19
N ARG A 57 -7.79 6.09 8.37
CA ARG A 57 -8.67 6.22 9.54
C ARG A 57 -10.13 5.93 9.14
N PRO A 58 -11.00 5.54 10.09
CA PRO A 58 -12.42 5.37 9.83
C PRO A 58 -13.03 6.60 9.13
N GLY A 59 -13.93 6.38 8.18
CA GLY A 59 -14.59 7.43 7.39
C GLY A 59 -13.81 7.97 6.18
N ARG A 60 -12.57 7.51 5.94
CA ARG A 60 -11.78 7.92 4.76
C ARG A 60 -12.27 7.19 3.50
N ILE A 61 -12.59 7.95 2.45
CA ILE A 61 -12.91 7.41 1.12
C ILE A 61 -11.60 7.04 0.39
N LEU A 62 -11.55 5.83 -0.19
CA LEU A 62 -10.33 5.25 -0.78
C LEU A 62 -10.31 5.32 -2.31
N TYR A 63 -11.47 5.14 -2.94
CA TYR A 63 -11.67 5.17 -4.40
C TYR A 63 -12.88 6.06 -4.72
#